data_AF-A0A354SCZ2-F1
#
_entry.id   AF-A0A354SCZ2-F1
#
_cell.length_a   1.000
_cell.length_b   1.000
_cell.length_c   1.000
_cell.angle_alpha   90.00
_cell.angle_beta   90.00
_cell.angle_gamma   90.00
#
_symmetry.space_group_name_H-M   'P 1'
#
loop_
_entity.id
_entity.type
_entity.pdbx_description
1 polymer ?
#
loop_
_entity_poly.entity_id
_entity_poly.type
_entity_poly.pdbx_seq_one_letter_code
_entity_poly.pdbx_strand_id
1 'polypeptide(L)' 'LLFGQEGTGLSPEARSVCDGLIAISQFGSTRSINVGAAAAIAMHSWIRQHAVITAVQGGSVSRSPL' A
#
# COMPACT_ATOMS: atom_id res chain seq x y z
N LEU A 1 -8.21 0.30 0.59
CA LEU A 1 -7.33 1.36 0.05
C LEU A 1 -7.51 1.40 -1.46
N LEU A 2 -7.69 2.58 -2.05
CA LEU A 2 -7.84 2.78 -3.50
C LEU A 2 -6.67 3.62 -4.00
N PHE A 3 -6.09 3.23 -5.13
CA PHE A 3 -4.94 3.91 -5.74
C PHE A 3 -5.29 4.41 -7.13
N GLY A 4 -4.83 5.61 -7.46
CA GLY A 4 -5.03 6.21 -8.78
C GLY A 4 -4.12 5.61 -9.85
N GLN A 5 -4.36 5.96 -11.10
CA GLN A 5 -3.48 5.60 -12.20
C GLN A 5 -2.25 6.53 -12.23
N GLU A 6 -1.11 6.03 -12.69
CA GLU A 6 0.09 6.86 -12.86
C GLU A 6 -0.16 7.99 -13.87
N GLY A 7 0.21 9.22 -13.53
CA GLY A 7 -0.03 10.42 -14.32
C GLY A 7 -1.38 11.11 -14.07
N THR A 8 -2.50 10.38 -14.15
CA THR A 8 -3.84 10.98 -14.01
C THR A 8 -4.39 10.95 -12.58
N GLY A 9 -3.90 10.04 -11.73
CA GLY A 9 -4.33 9.89 -10.35
C GLY A 9 -5.69 9.20 -10.22
N LEU A 10 -6.43 9.53 -9.15
CA LEU A 10 -7.79 9.02 -8.93
C LEU A 10 -8.78 9.74 -9.83
N SER A 11 -9.72 8.99 -10.41
CA SER A 11 -10.83 9.58 -11.14
C SER A 11 -11.75 10.39 -10.20
N PRO A 12 -12.53 11.36 -10.70
CA PRO A 12 -13.49 12.10 -9.90
C PRO A 12 -14.51 11.20 -9.18
N GLU A 13 -14.97 10.14 -9.85
CA GLU A 13 -15.92 9.17 -9.32
C GLU A 13 -15.28 8.33 -8.22
N ALA A 14 -14.03 7.90 -8.41
CA ALA A 14 -13.26 7.21 -7.38
C ALA A 14 -13.07 8.10 -6.14
N ARG A 15 -12.86 9.42 -6.32
CA ARG A 15 -12.73 10.37 -5.21
C ARG A 15 -14.04 10.57 -4.45
N SER A 16 -15.19 10.55 -5.11
CA SER A 16 -16.49 10.82 -4.48
C SER A 16 -17.01 9.66 -3.62
N VAL A 17 -16.56 8.42 -3.88
CA VAL A 17 -16.99 7.23 -3.13
C VAL A 17 -16.04 6.85 -1.99
N CYS A 18 -14.85 7.46 -1.91
CA CYS A 18 -13.91 7.22 -0.83
C CYS A 18 -14.32 7.94 0.45
N ASP A 19 -14.20 7.27 1.60
CA ASP A 19 -14.44 7.87 2.92
C ASP A 19 -13.50 9.05 3.23
N GLY A 20 -12.34 9.09 2.57
CA GLY A 20 -11.39 10.19 2.65
C GLY A 20 -10.23 10.04 1.67
N LEU A 21 -9.51 11.13 1.46
CA LEU A 21 -8.29 11.17 0.65
C LEU A 21 -7.08 11.39 1.57
N ILE A 22 -6.08 10.54 1.44
CA ILE A 22 -4.83 10.61 2.20
C ILE A 22 -3.64 10.80 1.24
N ALA A 23 -2.61 11.47 1.73
CA ALA A 23 -1.38 11.74 0.97
C ALA A 23 -0.14 11.34 1.76
N ILE A 24 0.91 10.93 1.06
CA ILE A 24 2.24 10.72 1.64
C ILE A 24 2.99 12.04 1.52
N SER A 25 3.29 12.66 2.66
CA SER A 25 4.07 13.90 2.71
C SER A 25 5.45 13.69 2.09
N GLN A 26 5.82 14.57 1.17
CA GLN A 26 7.14 14.57 0.54
C GLN A 26 7.88 15.84 0.96
N PHE A 27 8.95 15.68 1.74
CA PHE A 27 9.73 16.83 2.17
C PHE A 27 10.71 17.27 1.06
N GLY A 28 10.56 18.50 0.58
CA GLY A 28 11.44 19.06 -0.45
C GLY A 28 11.12 18.65 -1.90
N SER A 29 10.01 17.94 -2.15
CA SER A 29 9.58 17.57 -3.51
C SER A 29 8.11 17.92 -3.74
N THR A 30 7.81 18.53 -4.89
CA THR A 30 6.46 18.76 -5.40
C THR A 30 6.07 17.78 -6.51
N ARG A 31 7.00 16.91 -6.91
CA ARG A 31 6.75 15.86 -7.90
C ARG A 31 5.92 14.74 -7.28
N SER A 32 5.17 14.02 -8.09
CA SER A 32 4.57 12.75 -7.68
C SER A 32 5.65 11.68 -7.51
N ILE A 33 5.42 10.75 -6.59
CA ILE A 33 6.14 9.48 -6.53
C ILE A 33 5.44 8.43 -7.40
N ASN A 34 6.16 7.37 -7.76
CA ASN A 34 5.58 6.22 -8.44
C ASN A 34 4.40 5.65 -7.66
N VAL A 35 3.34 5.28 -8.38
CA VAL A 35 2.10 4.78 -7.77
C VAL A 35 2.30 3.48 -7.00
N GLY A 36 3.15 2.57 -7.52
CA GLY A 36 3.45 1.30 -6.85
C GLY A 36 4.18 1.52 -5.53
N ALA A 37 5.16 2.42 -5.52
CA ALA A 37 5.85 2.82 -4.30
C ALA A 37 4.89 3.46 -3.29
N ALA A 38 4.02 4.37 -3.73
CA ALA A 38 3.00 4.97 -2.88
C ALA A 38 2.05 3.91 -2.29
N ALA A 39 1.61 2.95 -3.11
CA ALA A 39 0.73 1.88 -2.69
C ALA A 39 1.38 0.96 -1.65
N ALA A 40 2.65 0.58 -1.85
CA ALA A 40 3.40 -0.22 -0.90
C ALA A 40 3.51 0.47 0.47
N ILE A 41 3.84 1.76 0.51
CA ILE A 41 3.93 2.55 1.75
C ILE A 41 2.57 2.63 2.45
N ALA A 42 1.51 2.96 1.71
CA ALA A 42 0.16 3.10 2.26
C ALA A 42 -0.36 1.76 2.82
N MET A 43 -0.21 0.66 2.08
CA MET A 43 -0.61 -0.66 2.53
C MET A 43 0.19 -1.10 3.76
N HIS A 44 1.52 -0.90 3.77
CA HIS A 44 2.35 -1.25 4.92
C HIS A 44 1.93 -0.48 6.17
N SER A 45 1.72 0.83 6.05
CA SER A 45 1.27 1.69 7.15
C SER A 45 -0.10 1.23 7.68
N TRP A 46 -1.05 0.96 6.78
CA TRP A 46 -2.38 0.48 7.16
C TRP A 46 -2.32 -0.86 7.90
N ILE A 47 -1.57 -1.83 7.36
CA ILE A 47 -1.37 -3.15 7.97
C ILE A 47 -0.76 -3.02 9.37
N ARG A 48 0.27 -2.19 9.53
CA ARG A 48 0.93 -1.97 10.83
C ARG A 48 0.00 -1.43 11.91
N GLN A 49 -1.03 -0.69 11.52
CA GLN A 49 -1.96 -0.03 12.44
C GLN A 49 -3.25 -0.84 12.67
N HIS A 50 -3.71 -1.60 11.67
CA HIS A 50 -5.06 -2.18 11.68
C HIS A 50 -5.09 -3.70 11.55
N ALA A 51 -4.03 -4.33 11.03
CA ALA A 51 -4.05 -5.77 10.81
C ALA A 51 -3.63 -6.52 12.08
N VAL A 52 -4.45 -7.48 12.50
CA VAL A 52 -4.05 -8.50 13.47
C VAL A 52 -3.46 -9.67 12.68
N ILE A 53 -2.14 -9.68 12.55
CA ILE A 53 -1.43 -10.75 11.85
C ILE A 53 -1.23 -11.90 12.82
N THR A 54 -2.05 -12.94 12.69
CA THR A 54 -1.76 -14.21 13.35
C THR A 54 -0.62 -14.87 12.59
N ALA A 55 0.47 -15.22 13.29
CA ALA A 55 1.59 -15.90 12.67
C ALA A 55 1.11 -17.20 11.99
N VAL A 56 1.32 -17.32 10.69
CA VAL A 56 1.22 -18.60 10.00
C VAL A 56 2.31 -19.49 10.59
N GLN A 57 1.93 -20.60 11.24
CA GLN A 57 2.90 -21.62 11.62
C GLN A 57 3.57 -22.13 10.34
N GLY A 58 4.87 -21.85 10.21
CA GLY A 58 5.65 -22.22 9.03
C GLY A 58 5.58 -23.73 8.81
N GLY A 59 5.04 -24.14 7.66
CA GLY A 59 5.12 -25.52 7.22
C GLY A 59 6.58 -25.95 7.13
N SER A 60 6.90 -27.08 7.76
CA SER A 60 8.22 -27.70 7.75
C SER A 60 8.69 -27.93 6.32
N VAL A 61 9.64 -27.12 5.84
CA VAL A 61 10.35 -27.41 4.59
C VAL A 61 11.32 -28.56 4.88
N SER A 62 10.92 -29.77 4.54
CA SER A 62 11.79 -30.95 4.53
C SER A 62 12.87 -30.78 3.47
N ARG A 63 14.04 -30.25 3.87
CA ARG A 63 15.24 -30.29 3.02
C ARG A 63 15.83 -31.70 3.10
N SER A 64 15.58 -32.50 2.07
CA SER A 64 16.30 -33.77 1.88
C SER A 64 17.76 -33.44 1.54
N PRO A 65 18.76 -33.98 2.25
CA PRO A 65 20.15 -33.87 1.81
C PRO A 65 20.36 -34.79 0.60
N LEU A 66 21.03 -34.25 -0.43
CA LEU A 66 21.75 -35.06 -1.40
C LEU A 66 23.11 -35.45 -0.80
#